data_AF-A0A5N5E622-F1
#
_entry.id   AF-A0A5N5E622-F1
#
_cell.length_a   1.000
_cell.length_b   1.000
_cell.length_c   1.000
_cell.angle_alpha   90.00
_cell.angle_beta   90.00
_cell.angle_gamma   90.00
#
_symmetry.space_group_name_H-M   'P 1'
#
loop_
_entity.id
_entity.type
_entity.pdbx_description
1 polymer ?
#
loop_
_entity_poly.entity_id
_entity_poly.type
_entity_poly.pdbx_seq_one_letter_code
_entity_poly.pdbx_strand_id
1 'polypeptide(L)'
;MAALITDRELNLATLARQFLLRRAEVSALDAIEHLAGLQAQAPNPPYLALWARLKNFAAEDLSTLVEKRQVVRLVAMRGTVFALSAADAGPFRATVQTIMEA
;
A
#
# COMPACT_ATOMS: atom_id res chain seq x y z
N MET A 1 16.88 -28.76 6.69
CA MET A 1 16.79 -27.62 7.64
C MET A 1 16.82 -26.35 6.82
N ALA A 2 15.83 -25.47 6.97
CA ALA A 2 15.91 -24.13 6.38
C ALA A 2 17.03 -23.34 7.08
N ALA A 3 17.79 -22.54 6.34
CA ALA A 3 18.80 -21.66 6.92
C ALA A 3 18.14 -20.62 7.84
N LEU A 4 18.74 -20.35 9.00
CA LEU A 4 18.29 -19.28 9.89
C LEU A 4 18.54 -17.92 9.23
N ILE A 5 17.54 -17.05 9.27
CA ILE A 5 17.62 -15.66 8.79
C ILE A 5 18.01 -14.76 9.97
N THR A 6 19.04 -13.94 9.78
CA THR A 6 19.45 -12.90 10.74
C THR A 6 18.52 -11.69 10.70
N ASP A 7 18.47 -10.89 11.76
CA ASP A 7 17.67 -9.65 11.79
C ASP A 7 18.02 -8.70 10.64
N ARG A 8 19.30 -8.61 10.27
CA ARG A 8 19.76 -7.79 9.15
C ARG A 8 19.18 -8.28 7.82
N GLU A 9 19.19 -9.58 7.60
CA GLU A 9 18.62 -10.19 6.38
C GLU A 9 17.10 -10.01 6.35
N LEU A 10 16.42 -10.17 7.47
CA LEU A 10 14.97 -9.93 7.58
C LEU A 10 14.62 -8.47 7.26
N ASN A 11 15.42 -7.52 7.76
CA ASN A 11 15.19 -6.10 7.55
C ASN A 11 15.43 -5.72 6.08
N LEU A 12 16.52 -6.20 5.48
CA LEU A 12 16.79 -6.02 4.05
C LEU A 12 15.71 -6.68 3.17
N ALA A 13 15.26 -7.88 3.52
CA ALA A 13 14.16 -8.55 2.83
C ALA A 13 12.85 -7.74 2.93
N THR A 14 12.61 -7.10 4.07
CA THR A 14 11.43 -6.22 4.26
C THR A 14 11.53 -4.95 3.43
N LEU A 15 12.67 -4.26 3.45
CA LEU A 15 12.89 -3.07 2.61
C LEU A 15 12.85 -3.40 1.11
N ALA A 16 13.36 -4.57 0.71
CA ALA A 16 13.29 -5.06 -0.66
C ALA A 16 11.83 -5.26 -1.09
N ARG A 17 11.03 -5.96 -0.27
CA ARG A 17 9.59 -6.16 -0.54
C ARG A 17 8.81 -4.85 -0.53
N GLN A 18 9.26 -3.83 0.18
CA GLN A 18 8.60 -2.51 0.17
C GLN A 18 9.08 -1.58 -0.95
N PHE A 19 9.94 -2.04 -1.86
CA PHE A 19 10.54 -1.24 -2.92
C PHE A 19 11.36 -0.03 -2.41
N LEU A 20 11.94 -0.17 -1.21
CA LEU A 20 12.72 0.89 -0.56
C LEU A 20 14.23 0.74 -0.73
N LEU A 21 14.72 -0.45 -1.08
CA LEU A 21 16.13 -0.62 -1.46
C LEU A 21 16.40 -0.14 -2.89
N ARG A 22 15.41 -0.34 -3.78
CA ARG A 22 15.43 0.09 -5.17
C ARG A 22 14.01 0.40 -5.59
N ARG A 23 13.85 1.49 -6.33
CA ARG A 23 12.57 1.83 -6.95
C ARG A 23 12.18 0.76 -7.96
N ALA A 24 10.91 0.34 -7.94
CA ALA A 24 10.38 -0.71 -8.79
C ALA A 24 9.78 -0.16 -10.09
N GLU A 25 9.78 -1.00 -11.12
CA GLU A 25 9.11 -0.77 -12.41
C GLU A 25 7.79 -1.56 -12.43
N VAL A 26 6.85 -1.16 -11.57
CA VAL A 26 5.50 -1.73 -11.48
C VAL A 26 4.47 -0.60 -11.50
N SER A 27 3.21 -0.91 -11.81
CA SER A 27 2.17 0.10 -11.81
C SER A 27 1.85 0.60 -10.40
N ALA A 28 1.24 1.78 -10.29
CA ALA A 28 0.78 2.30 -9.00
C ALA A 28 -0.26 1.37 -8.33
N LEU A 29 -1.13 0.73 -9.13
CA LEU A 29 -2.13 -0.20 -8.62
C LEU A 29 -1.46 -1.47 -8.05
N ASP A 30 -0.56 -2.08 -8.80
CA ASP A 30 0.17 -3.28 -8.34
C ASP A 30 0.97 -2.99 -7.07
N ALA A 31 1.58 -1.80 -6.99
CA ALA A 31 2.29 -1.37 -5.79
C ALA A 31 1.37 -1.20 -4.59
N ILE A 32 0.18 -0.64 -4.77
CA ILE A 32 -0.81 -0.48 -3.70
C ILE A 32 -1.27 -1.85 -3.17
N GLU A 33 -1.59 -2.79 -4.06
CA GLU A 33 -2.00 -4.14 -3.69
C GLU A 33 -0.87 -4.90 -2.98
N HIS A 34 0.33 -4.87 -3.55
CA HIS A 34 1.52 -5.51 -2.97
C HIS A 34 1.86 -4.96 -1.57
N LEU A 35 1.62 -3.68 -1.32
CA LEU A 35 1.86 -3.04 -0.03
C LEU A 35 0.70 -3.17 0.96
N ALA A 36 -0.38 -3.87 0.57
CA ALA A 36 -1.61 -3.97 1.35
C ALA A 36 -2.22 -2.59 1.68
N GLY A 37 -2.18 -1.68 0.70
CA GLY A 37 -2.67 -0.31 0.81
C GLY A 37 -1.66 0.69 1.37
N LEU A 38 -2.00 1.97 1.23
CA LEU A 38 -1.20 3.10 1.71
C LEU A 38 -2.01 3.98 2.65
N GLN A 39 -1.39 4.47 3.72
CA GLN A 39 -2.02 5.43 4.64
C GLN A 39 -2.42 6.71 3.90
N ALA A 40 -3.69 7.09 4.04
CA ALA A 40 -4.34 8.16 3.29
C ALA A 40 -5.22 9.06 4.18
N GLN A 41 -4.88 9.20 5.46
CA GLN A 41 -5.54 10.12 6.40
C GLN A 41 -5.49 11.56 5.88
N ALA A 42 -4.30 11.99 5.42
CA ALA A 42 -4.15 13.14 4.55
C ALA A 42 -4.16 12.69 3.07
N PRO A 43 -4.52 13.56 2.11
CA PRO A 43 -4.58 13.20 0.70
C PRO A 43 -3.20 13.00 0.04
N ASN A 44 -2.17 13.71 0.50
CA ASN A 44 -0.84 13.73 -0.14
C ASN A 44 0.08 12.53 0.16
N PRO A 45 0.10 11.92 1.37
CA PRO A 45 1.03 10.83 1.70
C PRO A 45 1.05 9.64 0.74
N PRO A 46 -0.07 9.15 0.17
CA PRO A 46 -0.02 8.08 -0.83
C PRO A 46 0.83 8.42 -2.05
N TYR A 47 0.76 9.66 -2.55
CA TYR A 47 1.57 10.12 -3.69
C TYR A 47 3.06 10.11 -3.35
N LEU A 48 3.44 10.61 -2.17
CA LEU A 48 4.84 10.60 -1.72
C LEU A 48 5.35 9.16 -1.51
N ALA A 49 4.51 8.27 -0.97
CA ALA A 49 4.85 6.88 -0.75
C ALA A 49 5.11 6.13 -2.05
N LEU A 50 4.30 6.37 -3.10
CA LEU A 50 4.49 5.80 -4.44
C LEU A 50 5.69 6.43 -5.15
N TRP A 51 5.84 7.75 -5.09
CA TRP A 51 7.00 8.45 -5.64
C TRP A 51 8.32 7.92 -5.07
N ALA A 52 8.38 7.62 -3.77
CA ALA A 52 9.59 7.06 -3.16
C ALA A 52 9.92 5.63 -3.65
N ARG A 53 8.92 4.87 -4.11
CA ARG A 53 9.00 3.43 -4.40
C ARG A 53 9.02 3.07 -5.87
N LEU A 54 8.53 3.95 -6.75
CA LEU A 54 8.33 3.66 -8.16
C LEU A 54 9.25 4.53 -9.03
N LYS A 55 9.80 3.93 -10.09
CA LYS A 55 10.79 4.59 -10.94
C LYS A 55 10.19 5.70 -11.82
N ASN A 56 9.02 5.46 -12.40
CA ASN A 56 8.37 6.33 -13.39
C ASN A 56 7.00 6.85 -12.91
N PHE A 57 6.80 7.00 -11.60
CA PHE A 57 5.51 7.43 -11.05
C PHE A 57 5.27 8.92 -11.26
N ALA A 58 4.11 9.23 -11.84
CA ALA A 58 3.53 10.57 -11.92
C ALA A 58 2.32 10.67 -10.99
N ALA A 59 1.98 11.88 -10.53
CA ALA A 59 0.84 12.05 -9.61
C ALA A 59 -0.48 11.59 -10.26
N GLU A 60 -0.61 11.80 -11.57
CA GLU A 60 -1.76 11.43 -12.39
C GLU A 60 -2.03 9.93 -12.38
N ASP A 61 -1.00 9.10 -12.16
CA ASP A 61 -1.15 7.64 -12.06
C ASP A 61 -2.08 7.28 -10.89
N LEU A 62 -1.90 7.91 -9.73
CA LEU A 62 -2.77 7.67 -8.58
C LEU A 62 -4.11 8.39 -8.72
N SER A 63 -4.11 9.65 -9.19
CA SER A 63 -5.36 10.42 -9.35
C SER A 63 -6.34 9.70 -10.29
N THR A 64 -5.84 9.19 -11.41
CA THR A 64 -6.64 8.46 -12.40
C THR A 64 -7.24 7.18 -11.80
N LEU A 65 -6.47 6.45 -10.98
CA LEU A 65 -6.97 5.24 -10.31
C LEU A 65 -8.11 5.58 -9.33
N VAL A 66 -8.00 6.70 -8.62
CA VAL A 66 -9.06 7.18 -7.71
C VAL A 66 -10.30 7.61 -8.50
N GLU A 67 -10.12 8.40 -9.55
CA GLU A 67 -11.20 8.86 -10.44
C GLU A 67 -11.97 7.70 -11.07
N LYS A 68 -11.24 6.66 -11.53
CA LYS A 68 -11.81 5.43 -12.09
C LYS A 68 -12.31 4.44 -11.04
N ARG A 69 -12.23 4.78 -9.76
CA ARG A 69 -12.62 3.92 -8.62
C ARG A 69 -11.88 2.58 -8.58
N GLN A 70 -10.68 2.53 -9.14
CA GLN A 70 -9.78 1.37 -9.03
C GLN A 70 -9.01 1.41 -7.70
N VAL A 71 -8.81 2.60 -7.14
CA VAL A 71 -8.33 2.82 -5.78
C VAL A 71 -9.39 3.59 -5.00
N VAL A 72 -9.71 3.12 -3.80
CA VAL A 72 -10.71 3.73 -2.91
C VAL A 72 -10.08 4.13 -1.59
N ARG A 73 -10.61 5.20 -0.99
CA ARG A 73 -10.21 5.67 0.35
C ARG A 73 -11.27 5.25 1.36
N LEU A 74 -10.89 4.42 2.32
CA LEU A 74 -11.78 3.94 3.37
C LEU A 74 -11.03 3.75 4.68
N VAL A 75 -11.77 3.72 5.79
CA VAL A 75 -11.22 3.32 7.09
C VAL A 75 -10.97 1.81 7.09
N ALA A 76 -9.75 1.41 7.45
CA ALA A 76 -9.32 0.02 7.47
C ALA A 76 -8.46 -0.27 8.72
N MET A 77 -7.25 -0.81 8.53
CA MET A 77 -6.35 -1.23 9.60
C MET A 77 -6.16 -0.14 10.66
N ARG A 78 -6.28 -0.51 11.94
CA ARG A 78 -6.10 0.39 13.09
C ARG A 78 -7.07 1.59 13.11
N GLY A 79 -8.22 1.53 12.42
CA GLY A 79 -9.20 2.61 12.40
C GLY A 79 -8.73 3.87 11.66
N THR A 80 -7.79 3.73 10.74
CA THR A 80 -7.24 4.85 9.95
C THR A 80 -7.64 4.75 8.48
N VAL A 81 -7.59 5.87 7.74
CA VAL A 81 -7.93 5.87 6.31
C VAL A 81 -6.78 5.33 5.49
N PHE A 82 -7.06 4.36 4.63
CA PHE A 82 -6.14 3.81 3.63
C PHE A 82 -6.64 4.03 2.21
N ALA A 83 -5.71 4.21 1.28
CA ALA A 83 -5.91 3.99 -0.15
C ALA A 83 -5.66 2.51 -0.44
N LEU A 84 -6.72 1.78 -0.81
CA LEU A 84 -6.70 0.37 -1.16
C LEU A 84 -7.19 0.19 -2.59
N SER A 85 -6.79 -0.89 -3.27
CA SER A 85 -7.45 -1.25 -4.53
C SER A 85 -8.92 -1.57 -4.26
N ALA A 86 -9.77 -1.41 -5.27
CA ALA A 86 -11.18 -1.76 -5.16
C ALA A 86 -11.38 -3.26 -4.88
N ALA A 87 -10.49 -4.11 -5.38
CA ALA A 87 -10.50 -5.55 -5.13
C ALA A 87 -10.19 -5.87 -3.66
N ASP A 88 -9.21 -5.19 -3.07
CA ASP A 88 -8.78 -5.41 -1.68
C ASP A 88 -9.67 -4.72 -0.64
N ALA A 89 -10.37 -3.65 -1.03
CA ALA A 89 -11.16 -2.85 -0.10
C ALA A 89 -12.16 -3.67 0.74
N GLY A 90 -12.90 -4.59 0.11
CA GLY A 90 -13.87 -5.45 0.78
C GLY A 90 -13.22 -6.39 1.80
N PRO A 91 -12.30 -7.28 1.37
CA PRO A 91 -11.59 -8.19 2.26
C PRO A 91 -10.92 -7.47 3.45
N PHE A 92 -10.19 -6.38 3.23
CA PHE A 92 -9.57 -5.65 4.33
C PHE A 92 -10.60 -5.02 5.27
N ARG A 93 -11.64 -4.37 4.74
CA ARG A 93 -12.70 -3.75 5.56
C ARG A 93 -13.42 -4.74 6.45
N ALA A 94 -13.63 -5.98 5.98
CA ALA A 94 -14.28 -7.04 6.74
C ALA A 94 -13.45 -7.46 7.98
N THR A 95 -12.12 -7.53 7.86
CA THR A 95 -11.26 -7.95 8.99
C THR A 95 -11.27 -7.01 10.19
N VAL A 96 -11.64 -5.74 9.98
CA VAL A 96 -11.64 -4.69 11.00
C VAL A 96 -13.05 -4.20 11.36
N GLN A 97 -14.09 -4.74 10.71
CA GLN A 97 -15.48 -4.29 10.87
C GLN A 97 -15.97 -4.39 12.31
N THR A 98 -15.70 -5.49 12.99
CA THR A 98 -16.19 -5.76 14.34
C THR A 98 -15.69 -4.75 15.37
N ILE A 99 -14.48 -4.23 15.19
CA ILE A 99 -13.88 -3.24 16.11
C ILE A 99 -14.43 -1.83 15.82
N MET A 100 -14.90 -1.56 14.60
CA MET A 100 -15.45 -0.25 14.21
C MET A 100 -16.93 -0.06 14.54
N GLU A 101 -17.67 -1.13 14.78
CA GLU A 101 -19.11 -1.10 15.11
C GLU A 101 -19.41 -1.29 16.60
N ALA A 102 -18.38 -1.60 17.39
CA ALA A 102 -18.45 -1.72 18.85
C ALA A 102 -18.38 -0.34 19.52
#